data_AF-A0A8G2MS59-F1
#
_entry.id   AF-A0A8G2MS59-F1
#
_cell.length_a   1.000
_cell.length_b   1.000
_cell.length_c   1.000
_cell.angle_alpha   90.00
_cell.angle_beta   90.00
_cell.angle_gamma   90.00
#
_symmetry.space_group_name_H-M   'P 1'
#
loop_
_entity.id
_entity.type
_entity.pdbx_description
1 polymer ?
#
loop_
_entity_poly.entity_id
_entity_poly.type
_entity_poly.pdbx_seq_one_letter_code
_entity_poly.pdbx_strand_id
1 'polypeptide(L)'
;MGIKNYLIEGGSGTGKTSVATELERRGYHVVHGDRVLAYVGDPETGQALAGPPEGADRIVWGYAHWIWRVDKVRAIAADTSHPATFFCGGSRNFHKFLDLFDKVFVLDIDVEALNRRLDGRPNEPGFEPAERALVLRYHHTREYLPIGINIDTTGTVLSVVDDILAQLT
;
A
#
# COMPACT_ATOMS: atom_id res chain seq x y z
N MET A 1 15.13 5.90 21.98
CA MET A 1 14.26 5.12 21.07
C MET A 1 15.04 4.92 19.79
N GLY A 2 15.14 3.68 19.29
CA GLY A 2 15.73 3.41 17.98
C GLY A 2 14.79 3.83 16.85
N ILE A 3 15.29 3.88 15.62
CA ILE A 3 14.47 4.16 14.43
C ILE A 3 13.44 3.04 14.28
N LYS A 4 12.21 3.44 13.94
CA LYS A 4 11.09 2.54 13.69
C LYS A 4 10.59 2.68 12.27
N ASN A 5 10.34 1.56 11.62
CA ASN A 5 9.76 1.54 10.28
C ASN A 5 8.40 0.87 10.33
N TYR A 6 7.42 1.48 9.68
CA TYR A 6 6.04 0.97 9.64
C TYR A 6 5.56 0.88 8.21
N LEU A 7 4.87 -0.21 7.87
CA LEU A 7 4.21 -0.36 6.58
C LEU A 7 2.71 -0.09 6.74
N ILE A 8 2.16 0.77 5.90
CA ILE A 8 0.72 1.00 5.75
C ILE A 8 0.32 0.53 4.35
N GLU A 9 -0.26 -0.67 4.31
CA GLU A 9 -0.68 -1.34 3.09
C GLU A 9 -2.20 -1.49 3.05
N GLY A 10 -2.75 -1.88 1.89
CA GLY A 10 -4.19 -2.02 1.69
C GLY A 10 -4.56 -1.98 0.21
N GLY A 11 -5.77 -2.45 -0.08
CA GLY A 11 -6.32 -2.45 -1.44
C GLY A 11 -6.48 -1.05 -2.04
N SER A 12 -6.78 -0.98 -3.34
CA SER A 12 -7.05 0.33 -3.96
C SER A 12 -8.34 0.91 -3.40
N GLY A 13 -8.27 2.06 -2.72
CA GLY A 13 -9.45 2.69 -2.12
C GLY A 13 -9.62 2.65 -0.63
N THR A 14 -8.74 1.91 0.04
CA THR A 14 -8.78 1.79 1.50
C THR A 14 -8.25 3.04 2.21
N GLY A 15 -7.69 4.02 1.47
CA GLY A 15 -7.32 5.32 2.04
C GLY A 15 -5.82 5.51 2.32
N LYS A 16 -4.94 4.66 1.77
CA LYS A 16 -3.47 4.76 1.95
C LYS A 16 -2.92 6.16 1.72
N THR A 17 -3.28 6.79 0.59
CA THR A 17 -2.82 8.15 0.25
C THR A 17 -3.32 9.18 1.26
N SER A 18 -4.57 9.08 1.72
CA SER A 18 -5.14 10.00 2.71
C SER A 18 -4.45 9.85 4.07
N VAL A 19 -4.19 8.62 4.49
CA VAL A 19 -3.44 8.31 5.72
C VAL A 19 -2.00 8.85 5.61
N ALA A 20 -1.33 8.64 4.48
CA ALA A 20 0.01 9.17 4.22
C ALA A 20 0.06 10.69 4.35
N THR A 21 -0.85 11.41 3.67
CA THR A 21 -0.93 12.87 3.72
C THR A 21 -1.20 13.38 5.14
N GLU A 22 -2.06 12.71 5.90
CA GLU A 22 -2.36 13.12 7.28
C GLU A 22 -1.19 12.84 8.23
N LEU A 23 -0.45 11.75 8.05
CA LEU A 23 0.78 11.49 8.80
C LEU A 23 1.84 12.55 8.51
N GLU A 24 2.03 12.94 7.25
CA GLU A 24 2.92 14.05 6.87
C GLU A 24 2.48 15.36 7.53
N ARG A 25 1.17 15.67 7.52
CA ARG A 25 0.61 16.86 8.16
C ARG A 25 0.88 16.90 9.66
N ARG A 26 1.00 15.73 10.30
CA ARG A 26 1.33 15.58 11.73
C ARG A 26 2.83 15.55 12.02
N GLY A 27 3.68 15.70 11.01
CA GLY A 27 5.13 15.81 11.15
C GLY A 27 5.88 14.48 11.15
N TYR A 28 5.23 13.38 10.74
CA TYR A 28 5.92 12.11 10.54
C TYR A 28 6.65 12.06 9.20
N HIS A 29 7.74 11.31 9.14
CA HIS A 29 8.40 11.01 7.88
C HIS A 29 7.61 9.92 7.14
N VAL A 30 7.25 10.18 5.88
CA VAL A 30 6.38 9.32 5.08
C VAL A 30 6.98 9.08 3.70
N VAL A 31 6.91 7.84 3.25
CA VAL A 31 7.28 7.39 1.92
C VAL A 31 6.00 7.01 1.18
N HIS A 32 5.62 7.80 0.19
CA HIS A 32 4.54 7.46 -0.74
C HIS A 32 5.02 6.37 -1.71
N GLY A 33 5.02 5.10 -1.27
CA GLY A 33 5.63 3.98 -1.98
C GLY A 33 5.08 3.75 -3.39
N ASP A 34 3.77 3.94 -3.58
CA ASP A 34 3.14 3.86 -4.91
C ASP A 34 3.65 4.94 -5.89
N ARG A 35 4.28 6.01 -5.40
CA ARG A 35 4.83 7.11 -6.23
C ARG A 35 6.34 7.03 -6.40
N VAL A 36 7.08 6.65 -5.36
CA VAL A 36 8.54 6.79 -5.32
C VAL A 36 9.31 5.47 -5.37
N LEU A 37 8.64 4.35 -5.05
CA LEU A 37 9.24 3.02 -5.01
C LEU A 37 8.71 2.10 -6.10
N ALA A 38 7.46 2.30 -6.49
CA ALA A 38 6.75 1.38 -7.36
C ALA A 38 7.19 1.43 -8.82
N TYR A 39 7.18 0.27 -9.46
CA TYR A 39 7.40 0.08 -10.89
C TYR A 39 6.80 -1.26 -11.33
N VAL A 40 6.72 -1.46 -12.64
CA VAL A 40 6.30 -2.75 -13.22
C VAL A 40 7.49 -3.69 -13.31
N GLY A 41 7.42 -4.82 -12.60
CA GLY A 41 8.48 -5.82 -12.61
C GLY A 41 8.05 -7.18 -12.09
N ASP A 42 8.94 -8.15 -12.23
CA ASP A 42 8.74 -9.50 -11.77
C ASP A 42 8.82 -9.56 -10.23
N PRO A 43 7.77 -10.02 -9.52
CA PRO A 43 7.74 -10.01 -8.05
C PRO A 43 8.80 -10.87 -7.37
N GLU A 44 9.34 -11.87 -8.07
CA GLU A 44 10.33 -12.78 -7.52
C GLU A 44 11.75 -12.27 -7.74
N THR A 45 12.05 -11.79 -8.94
CA THR A 45 13.41 -11.39 -9.35
C THR A 45 13.67 -9.89 -9.21
N GLY A 46 12.63 -9.05 -9.18
CA GLY A 46 12.75 -7.60 -9.22
C GLY A 46 13.22 -7.04 -10.58
N GLN A 47 13.23 -7.87 -11.62
CA GLN A 47 13.56 -7.40 -12.97
C GLN A 47 12.43 -6.54 -13.52
N ALA A 48 12.78 -5.41 -14.13
CA ALA A 48 11.80 -4.57 -14.80
C ALA A 48 11.24 -5.31 -16.02
N LEU A 49 9.91 -5.28 -16.19
CA LEU A 49 9.24 -5.95 -17.29
C LEU A 49 8.77 -4.92 -18.31
N ALA A 50 8.97 -5.21 -19.60
CA ALA A 50 8.57 -4.34 -20.70
C ALA A 50 7.04 -4.24 -20.87
N GLY A 51 6.31 -5.23 -20.34
CA GLY A 51 4.86 -5.29 -20.42
C GLY A 51 4.33 -6.73 -20.33
N PRO A 52 3.00 -6.89 -20.40
CA PRO A 52 2.37 -8.20 -20.37
C PRO A 52 2.76 -9.03 -21.59
N PRO A 53 2.91 -10.36 -21.44
CA PRO A 53 3.07 -11.26 -22.58
C PRO A 53 1.83 -11.24 -23.47
N GLU A 54 1.97 -11.69 -24.72
CA GLU A 54 0.86 -11.75 -25.67
C GLU A 54 -0.28 -12.62 -25.12
N GLY A 55 -1.52 -12.13 -25.25
CA GLY A 55 -2.72 -12.81 -24.76
C GLY A 55 -3.02 -12.65 -23.27
N ALA A 56 -2.13 -12.02 -22.48
CA ALA A 56 -2.42 -11.75 -21.07
C ALA A 56 -3.40 -10.58 -20.89
N ASP A 57 -4.28 -10.70 -19.89
CA ASP A 57 -5.10 -9.59 -19.43
C ASP A 57 -4.19 -8.49 -18.84
N ARG A 58 -4.19 -7.32 -19.48
CA ARG A 58 -3.29 -6.22 -19.13
C ARG A 58 -3.55 -5.65 -17.73
N ILE A 59 -4.81 -5.65 -17.28
CA ILE A 59 -5.20 -5.11 -15.98
C ILE A 59 -4.74 -6.07 -14.89
N VAL A 60 -5.10 -7.35 -15.00
CA VAL A 60 -4.71 -8.38 -14.03
C VAL A 60 -3.19 -8.48 -13.96
N TRP A 61 -2.52 -8.51 -15.12
CA TRP A 61 -1.06 -8.55 -15.18
C TRP A 61 -0.43 -7.31 -14.56
N GLY A 62 -0.90 -6.11 -14.89
CA GLY A 62 -0.36 -4.87 -14.36
C GLY A 62 -0.42 -4.81 -12.83
N TYR A 63 -1.56 -5.21 -12.24
CA TYR A 63 -1.69 -5.28 -10.79
C TYR A 63 -0.80 -6.34 -10.15
N ALA A 64 -0.59 -7.49 -10.80
CA ALA A 64 0.25 -8.56 -10.26
C ALA A 64 1.76 -8.25 -10.33
N HIS A 65 2.16 -7.31 -11.19
CA HIS A 65 3.56 -6.91 -11.39
C HIS A 65 3.88 -5.51 -10.84
N TRP A 66 2.95 -4.92 -10.08
CA TRP A 66 3.17 -3.67 -9.36
C TRP A 66 4.01 -3.91 -8.10
N ILE A 67 5.31 -3.61 -8.17
CA ILE A 67 6.26 -3.97 -7.12
C ILE A 67 7.15 -2.80 -6.72
N TRP A 68 7.78 -2.91 -5.56
CA TRP A 68 8.70 -1.90 -5.04
C TRP A 68 10.15 -2.28 -5.26
N ARG A 69 11.00 -1.27 -5.49
CA ARG A 69 12.46 -1.41 -5.56
C ARG A 69 13.01 -1.75 -4.17
N VAL A 70 13.36 -3.02 -3.94
CA VAL A 70 13.78 -3.54 -2.63
C VAL A 70 15.03 -2.84 -2.10
N ASP A 71 15.98 -2.53 -2.98
CA ASP A 71 17.19 -1.77 -2.65
C ASP A 71 16.85 -0.37 -2.11
N LYS A 72 15.90 0.33 -2.73
CA LYS A 72 15.43 1.65 -2.26
C LYS A 72 14.68 1.54 -0.94
N VAL A 73 13.84 0.52 -0.76
CA VAL A 73 13.15 0.28 0.52
C VAL A 73 14.17 0.10 1.64
N ARG A 74 15.18 -0.77 1.43
CA ARG A 74 16.24 -1.04 2.42
C ARG A 74 17.07 0.20 2.71
N ALA A 75 17.40 1.00 1.70
CA ALA A 75 18.15 2.23 1.87
C ALA A 75 17.39 3.25 2.74
N ILE A 76 16.09 3.45 2.50
CA ILE A 76 15.27 4.37 3.29
C ILE A 76 15.03 3.82 4.70
N ALA A 77 14.79 2.52 4.84
CA ALA A 77 14.57 1.89 6.14
C ALA A 77 15.82 1.92 7.05
N ALA A 78 17.01 2.02 6.45
CA ALA A 78 18.28 2.19 7.15
C ALA A 78 18.59 3.66 7.52
N ASP A 79 17.80 4.62 7.05
CA ASP A 79 18.01 6.04 7.36
C ASP A 79 17.69 6.30 8.83
N THR A 80 18.70 6.83 9.54
CA THR A 80 18.63 7.08 10.97
C THR A 80 18.25 8.52 11.34
N SER A 81 17.98 9.37 10.35
CA SER A 81 17.67 10.79 10.55
C SER A 81 16.26 11.05 11.09
N HIS A 82 15.36 10.08 10.95
CA HIS A 82 13.99 10.16 11.41
C HIS A 82 13.71 9.11 12.50
N PRO A 83 13.03 9.47 13.60
CA PRO A 83 12.72 8.51 14.67
C PRO A 83 11.73 7.44 14.21
N ALA A 84 10.86 7.76 13.25
CA ALA A 84 9.91 6.83 12.64
C ALA A 84 9.68 7.17 11.17
N THR A 85 9.61 6.15 10.32
CA THR A 85 9.27 6.26 8.90
C THR A 85 8.07 5.39 8.56
N PHE A 86 7.06 5.97 7.91
CA PHE A 86 5.89 5.25 7.40
C PHE A 86 5.98 5.03 5.90
N PHE A 87 5.94 3.78 5.47
CA PHE A 87 5.87 3.40 4.07
C PHE A 87 4.41 3.16 3.70
N CYS A 88 3.85 3.97 2.81
CA CYS A 88 2.45 3.92 2.45
C CYS A 88 2.28 3.50 0.99
N GLY A 89 1.63 2.37 0.75
CA GLY A 89 1.29 1.92 -0.60
C GLY A 89 1.10 0.41 -0.70
N GLY A 90 0.94 -0.11 -1.92
CA GLY A 90 0.78 -1.55 -2.16
C GLY A 90 1.92 -2.12 -3.01
N SER A 91 2.40 -3.32 -2.68
CA SER A 91 3.46 -3.98 -3.44
C SER A 91 3.30 -5.49 -3.54
N ARG A 92 3.48 -6.07 -4.72
CA ARG A 92 3.36 -7.53 -4.92
C ARG A 92 4.57 -8.32 -4.45
N ASN A 93 5.68 -7.65 -4.15
CA ASN A 93 6.89 -8.26 -3.58
C ASN A 93 7.14 -7.87 -2.12
N PHE A 94 6.11 -7.46 -1.36
CA PHE A 94 6.27 -7.03 0.04
C PHE A 94 7.05 -8.04 0.88
N HIS A 95 6.86 -9.34 0.62
CA HIS A 95 7.47 -10.44 1.36
C HIS A 95 9.01 -10.43 1.31
N LYS A 96 9.61 -9.70 0.36
CA LYS A 96 11.08 -9.52 0.24
C LYS A 96 11.65 -8.50 1.24
N PHE A 97 10.81 -7.74 1.92
CA PHE A 97 11.24 -6.64 2.79
C PHE A 97 10.35 -6.42 4.03
N LEU A 98 9.42 -7.34 4.34
CA LEU A 98 8.62 -7.27 5.57
C LEU A 98 9.49 -7.32 6.83
N ASP A 99 10.69 -7.92 6.75
CA ASP A 99 11.68 -7.99 7.84
C ASP A 99 12.15 -6.61 8.33
N LEU A 100 11.94 -5.56 7.54
CA LEU A 100 12.37 -4.20 7.84
C LEU A 100 11.39 -3.42 8.72
N PHE A 101 10.15 -3.88 8.84
CA PHE A 101 9.09 -3.14 9.52
C PHE A 101 8.84 -3.69 10.93
N ASP A 102 8.76 -2.78 11.90
CA ASP A 102 8.39 -3.11 13.27
C ASP A 102 6.92 -3.51 13.38
N LYS A 103 6.05 -2.85 12.60
CA LYS A 103 4.62 -3.17 12.49
C LYS A 103 4.13 -2.95 11.06
N VAL A 104 3.18 -3.79 10.67
CA VAL A 104 2.47 -3.71 9.39
C VAL A 104 1.01 -3.44 9.68
N PHE A 105 0.49 -2.36 9.13
CA PHE A 105 -0.91 -1.95 9.22
C PHE A 105 -1.58 -2.20 7.87
N VAL A 106 -2.70 -2.92 7.88
CA VAL A 106 -3.46 -3.25 6.68
C VAL A 106 -4.80 -2.51 6.75
N LEU A 107 -4.95 -1.51 5.90
CA LEU A 107 -6.16 -0.71 5.80
C LEU A 107 -7.28 -1.56 5.19
N ASP A 108 -8.38 -1.66 5.92
CA ASP A 108 -9.56 -2.44 5.58
C ASP A 108 -10.82 -1.57 5.59
N ILE A 109 -11.83 -1.96 4.85
CA ILE A 109 -13.10 -1.24 4.74
C ILE A 109 -14.18 -2.19 4.23
N ASP A 110 -15.44 -1.98 4.59
CA ASP A 110 -16.52 -2.76 4.01
C ASP A 110 -16.67 -2.50 2.49
N VAL A 111 -17.18 -3.51 1.77
CA VAL A 111 -17.33 -3.49 0.31
C VAL A 111 -18.25 -2.36 -0.17
N GLU A 112 -19.26 -1.99 0.61
CA GLU A 112 -20.23 -0.95 0.22
C GLU A 112 -19.54 0.42 0.25
N ALA A 113 -18.83 0.73 1.32
CA ALA A 113 -18.03 1.94 1.44
C ALA A 113 -16.85 1.97 0.46
N LEU A 114 -16.22 0.82 0.19
CA LEU A 114 -15.19 0.71 -0.85
C LEU A 114 -15.73 1.12 -2.22
N ASN A 115 -16.89 0.59 -2.62
CA ASN A 115 -17.52 0.94 -3.89
C ASN A 115 -17.85 2.43 -3.97
N ARG A 116 -18.46 3.01 -2.92
CA ARG A 116 -18.70 4.46 -2.86
C ARG A 116 -17.42 5.28 -3.04
N ARG A 117 -16.32 4.85 -2.41
CA ARG A 117 -15.01 5.50 -2.58
C ARG A 117 -14.44 5.33 -3.97
N LEU A 118 -14.62 4.16 -4.60
CA LEU A 118 -14.22 3.91 -5.99
C LEU A 118 -14.99 4.81 -6.96
N ASP A 119 -16.28 5.07 -6.73
CA ASP A 119 -17.09 5.95 -7.58
C ASP A 119 -16.62 7.42 -7.58
N GLY A 120 -16.05 7.88 -6.46
CA GLY A 120 -15.63 9.27 -6.29
C GLY A 120 -14.27 9.64 -6.87
N ARG A 121 -13.57 8.74 -7.57
CA ARG A 121 -12.18 8.93 -8.02
C ARG A 121 -11.94 8.56 -9.48
N PRO A 122 -12.45 9.38 -10.42
CA PRO A 122 -12.24 9.12 -11.84
C PRO A 122 -10.75 9.07 -12.20
N ASN A 123 -10.38 8.13 -13.06
CA ASN A 123 -9.00 7.89 -13.53
C ASN A 123 -8.03 7.35 -12.45
N GLU A 124 -8.53 6.88 -11.31
CA GLU A 124 -7.72 6.20 -10.31
C GLU A 124 -7.93 4.67 -10.33
N PRO A 125 -6.94 3.88 -9.87
CA PRO A 125 -7.02 2.42 -9.90
C PRO A 125 -8.28 1.89 -9.19
N GLY A 126 -9.11 1.13 -9.92
CA GLY A 126 -10.37 0.58 -9.44
C GLY A 126 -11.62 1.41 -9.78
N PHE A 127 -11.47 2.56 -10.43
CA PHE A 127 -12.61 3.31 -10.97
C PHE A 127 -13.29 2.54 -12.10
N GLU A 128 -12.51 2.10 -13.09
CA GLU A 128 -13.00 1.39 -14.28
C GLU A 128 -13.62 0.03 -13.92
N PRO A 129 -14.71 -0.41 -14.58
CA PRO A 129 -15.42 -1.63 -14.19
C PRO A 129 -14.56 -2.90 -14.10
N ALA A 130 -13.63 -3.08 -15.04
CA ALA A 130 -12.73 -4.24 -15.05
C ALA A 130 -11.69 -4.18 -13.91
N GLU A 131 -11.13 -3.00 -13.63
CA GLU A 131 -10.26 -2.80 -12.47
C GLU A 131 -11.02 -2.95 -11.16
N ARG A 132 -12.26 -2.45 -11.10
CA ARG A 132 -13.12 -2.58 -9.93
C ARG A 132 -13.38 -4.03 -9.58
N ALA A 133 -13.74 -4.85 -10.55
CA ALA A 133 -13.95 -6.28 -10.34
C ALA A 133 -12.68 -6.95 -9.77
N LEU A 134 -11.50 -6.55 -10.25
CA LEU A 134 -10.22 -7.03 -9.75
C LEU A 134 -9.95 -6.58 -8.30
N VAL A 135 -10.13 -5.29 -8.02
CA VAL A 135 -9.95 -4.70 -6.68
C VAL A 135 -10.88 -5.37 -5.66
N LEU A 136 -12.15 -5.58 -6.00
CA LEU A 136 -13.12 -6.26 -5.14
C LEU A 136 -12.74 -7.73 -4.91
N ARG A 137 -12.23 -8.42 -5.94
CA ARG A 137 -11.72 -9.80 -5.79
C ARG A 137 -10.54 -9.84 -4.82
N TYR A 138 -9.53 -8.99 -5.00
CA TYR A 138 -8.37 -8.94 -4.10
C TYR A 138 -8.75 -8.53 -2.68
N HIS A 139 -9.70 -7.61 -2.53
CA HIS A 139 -10.22 -7.22 -1.23
C HIS A 139 -10.90 -8.40 -0.52
N HIS A 140 -11.79 -9.13 -1.20
CA HIS A 140 -12.47 -10.29 -0.62
C HIS A 140 -11.53 -11.46 -0.30
N THR A 141 -10.62 -11.78 -1.23
CA THR A 141 -9.68 -12.91 -1.08
C THR A 141 -8.49 -12.59 -0.18
N ARG A 142 -8.26 -11.29 0.10
CA ARG A 142 -7.04 -10.77 0.73
C ARG A 142 -5.76 -11.16 0.01
N GLU A 143 -5.87 -11.50 -1.28
CA GLU A 143 -4.71 -11.75 -2.13
C GLU A 143 -3.86 -10.47 -2.20
N TYR A 144 -2.54 -10.63 -2.12
CA TYR A 144 -1.59 -9.52 -2.11
C TYR A 144 -1.76 -8.50 -0.98
N LEU A 145 -2.24 -8.95 0.19
CA LEU A 145 -2.11 -8.20 1.44
C LEU A 145 -1.17 -8.97 2.39
N PRO A 146 -0.24 -8.27 3.07
CA PRO A 146 0.58 -8.89 4.10
C PRO A 146 -0.27 -9.27 5.33
N ILE A 147 0.25 -10.15 6.17
CA ILE A 147 -0.28 -10.34 7.52
C ILE A 147 0.12 -9.13 8.36
N GLY A 148 -0.84 -8.52 9.04
CA GLY A 148 -0.62 -7.33 9.85
C GLY A 148 -1.82 -6.99 10.71
N ILE A 149 -1.73 -5.83 11.35
CA ILE A 149 -2.78 -5.24 12.15
C ILE A 149 -3.82 -4.65 11.20
N ASN A 150 -5.05 -5.16 11.23
CA ASN A 150 -6.13 -4.59 10.43
C ASN A 150 -6.60 -3.26 11.03
N ILE A 151 -6.75 -2.25 10.18
CA ILE A 151 -7.25 -0.92 10.54
C ILE A 151 -8.54 -0.68 9.77
N ASP A 152 -9.65 -0.54 10.49
CA ASP A 152 -10.92 -0.14 9.89
C ASP A 152 -10.82 1.31 9.43
N THR A 153 -11.09 1.54 8.15
CA THR A 153 -11.02 2.86 7.54
C THR A 153 -12.39 3.48 7.24
N THR A 154 -13.49 2.93 7.75
CA THR A 154 -14.84 3.50 7.58
C THR A 154 -14.98 4.90 8.21
N GLY A 155 -14.22 5.19 9.26
CA GLY A 155 -14.19 6.48 9.94
C GLY A 155 -13.51 7.62 9.17
N THR A 156 -13.28 8.73 9.87
CA THR A 156 -12.55 9.88 9.31
C THR A 156 -11.05 9.57 9.17
N VAL A 157 -10.35 10.26 8.26
CA VAL A 157 -8.88 10.10 8.14
C VAL A 157 -8.18 10.41 9.47
N LEU A 158 -8.68 11.40 10.23
CA LEU A 158 -8.12 11.76 11.53
C LEU A 158 -8.19 10.59 12.52
N SER A 159 -9.37 9.98 12.69
CA SER A 159 -9.56 8.86 13.59
C SER A 159 -8.76 7.62 13.15
N VAL A 160 -8.71 7.34 11.85
CA VAL A 160 -7.89 6.23 11.31
C VAL A 160 -6.41 6.42 11.63
N VAL A 161 -5.89 7.64 11.48
CA VAL A 161 -4.49 7.92 11.85
C VAL A 161 -4.29 7.85 13.35
N ASP A 162 -5.25 8.32 14.16
CA ASP A 162 -5.19 8.16 15.63
C ASP A 162 -5.10 6.68 16.03
N ASP A 163 -5.90 5.81 15.40
CA ASP A 163 -5.91 4.36 15.66
C ASP A 163 -4.58 3.69 15.29
N ILE A 164 -3.93 4.12 14.20
CA ILE A 164 -2.59 3.65 13.81
C ILE A 164 -1.55 4.11 14.83
N LEU A 165 -1.58 5.40 15.19
CA LEU A 165 -0.59 5.99 16.10
C LEU A 165 -0.70 5.44 17.53
N ALA A 166 -1.91 5.13 17.99
CA ALA A 166 -2.16 4.48 19.27
C ALA A 166 -1.52 3.08 19.36
N GLN A 167 -1.20 2.47 18.23
CA GLN A 167 -0.64 1.14 18.13
C GLN A 167 0.87 1.12 17.86
N LEU A 168 1.58 2.25 17.93
CA LEU A 168 3.03 2.25 17.74
C LEU A 168 3.80 1.71 18.95
N THR A 169 3.23 1.77 20.16
CA THR A 169 3.87 1.35 21.42
C THR A 169 4.09 -0.15 21.53
#